data_AF-A0A938V2W1-F1
#
_entry.id   AF-A0A938V2W1-F1
#
_cell.length_a   1.000
_cell.length_b   1.000
_cell.length_c   1.000
_cell.angle_alpha   90.00
_cell.angle_beta   90.00
_cell.angle_gamma   90.00
#
_symmetry.space_group_name_H-M   'P 1'
#
loop_
_entity.id
_entity.type
_entity.pdbx_description
1 polymer ?
#
loop_
_entity_poly.entity_id
_entity_poly.type
_entity_poly.pdbx_seq_one_letter_code
_entity_poly.pdbx_strand_id
1 'polypeptide(L)'
;MVSRSVRCRPRELDRMRHCGRLPLLLAATLLVVSWSGRRASAEEMDSLSTSHFDFRFFPEHRKVAERLAANAEEVRSRHCALLPRCDEGPYLVRIARDEREFLELQPYEAHIDWAAGVAYADLSLIVLRLDKDMLLTMEETFEHEVSHLLLLRILPKRPPRWFIEGLAIHQAGQDLLQKLETVSAAAFSGGPLPLSRLDESFPGTAGGRELAYAQSGLIVSYMANRFGKKALSKLITALSYGMRMPDAVTRVFGISLEKLEEDWTGTLSRFAWLRGLTDSWGMWFGLSLLFIAVVAVRMVRNRRRKRQMAPPDPDWEYRH
;
A
#
# COMPACT_ATOMS: atom_id res chain seq x y z
N MET A 1 16.88 62.77 4.25
CA MET A 1 18.34 62.94 4.38
C MET A 1 19.03 61.98 3.42
N VAL A 2 19.74 62.53 2.41
CA VAL A 2 20.86 61.95 1.63
C VAL A 2 20.60 60.59 0.92
N SER A 3 20.17 60.51 -0.35
CA SER A 3 20.85 60.79 -1.63
C SER A 3 22.21 60.11 -1.81
N ARG A 4 22.32 59.18 -2.76
CA ARG A 4 23.43 59.16 -3.74
C ARG A 4 23.12 58.25 -4.94
N SER A 5 22.75 58.90 -6.03
CA SER A 5 22.82 58.43 -7.41
C SER A 5 24.28 58.29 -7.86
N VAL A 6 24.59 57.25 -8.63
CA VAL A 6 25.79 57.24 -9.49
C VAL A 6 25.33 57.09 -10.94
N ARG A 7 25.39 58.22 -11.66
CA ARG A 7 25.46 58.25 -13.13
C ARG A 7 26.92 58.53 -13.48
N CYS A 8 27.49 57.77 -14.41
CA CYS A 8 28.56 58.25 -15.28
C CYS A 8 28.13 58.03 -16.73
N ARG A 9 28.32 59.09 -17.53
CA ARG A 9 27.91 59.31 -18.92
C ARG A 9 29.03 58.88 -19.91
N PRO A 10 28.75 58.86 -21.23
CA PRO A 10 29.53 58.17 -22.25
C PRO A 10 30.68 59.01 -22.81
N ARG A 11 31.57 58.39 -23.59
CA ARG A 11 32.47 59.07 -24.53
C ARG A 11 32.27 58.52 -25.94
N GLU A 12 31.75 59.38 -26.81
CA GLU A 12 31.88 59.33 -28.27
C GLU A 12 33.22 59.93 -28.72
N LEU A 13 33.48 59.79 -30.04
CA LEU A 13 34.51 60.38 -30.93
C LEU A 13 35.62 59.39 -31.31
N ASP A 14 36.01 59.20 -32.58
CA ASP A 14 35.65 59.91 -33.82
C ASP A 14 35.98 59.04 -35.06
N ARG A 15 35.46 59.49 -36.19
CA ARG A 15 35.60 59.03 -37.57
C ARG A 15 37.05 59.04 -38.09
N MET A 16 37.33 58.20 -39.11
CA MET A 16 37.74 58.57 -40.49
C MET A 16 38.25 57.31 -41.22
N ARG A 17 37.52 56.80 -42.22
CA ARG A 17 37.63 57.04 -43.67
C ARG A 17 38.69 56.22 -44.43
N HIS A 18 38.16 55.45 -45.39
CA HIS A 18 38.63 55.20 -46.76
C HIS A 18 39.33 53.88 -47.15
N CYS A 19 38.84 53.43 -48.32
CA CYS A 19 39.50 52.68 -49.39
C CYS A 19 39.54 51.15 -49.32
N GLY A 20 38.47 50.55 -49.86
CA GLY A 20 38.51 49.77 -51.11
C GLY A 20 39.40 48.53 -51.18
N ARG A 21 38.77 47.36 -51.30
CA ARG A 21 38.97 46.37 -52.39
C ARG A 21 37.99 45.20 -52.27
N LEU A 22 37.65 44.66 -53.43
CA LEU A 22 36.63 43.65 -53.78
C LEU A 22 36.81 42.27 -53.08
N PRO A 23 35.79 41.39 -53.14
CA PRO A 23 35.60 40.26 -52.23
C PRO A 23 36.38 39.01 -52.66
N LEU A 24 36.92 38.28 -51.68
CA LEU A 24 37.35 36.89 -51.83
C LEU A 24 36.19 35.99 -51.40
N LEU A 25 35.48 35.44 -52.38
CA LEU A 25 34.51 34.36 -52.21
C LEU A 25 35.24 33.10 -51.74
N LEU A 26 35.30 32.87 -50.43
CA LEU A 26 35.59 31.56 -49.86
C LEU A 26 34.31 30.72 -49.96
N ALA A 27 34.24 29.89 -51.00
CA ALA A 27 33.26 28.82 -51.08
C ALA A 27 33.56 27.79 -49.98
N ALA A 28 32.96 27.99 -48.81
CA ALA A 28 32.87 26.96 -47.79
C ALA A 28 31.92 25.88 -48.31
N THR A 29 32.48 24.81 -48.87
CA THR A 29 31.75 23.56 -49.08
C THR A 29 31.32 23.03 -47.72
N LEU A 30 30.08 23.35 -47.31
CA LEU A 30 29.38 22.68 -46.23
C LEU A 30 29.22 21.21 -46.64
N LEU A 31 30.16 20.37 -46.22
CA LEU A 31 29.90 18.96 -46.02
C LEU A 31 28.82 18.88 -44.95
N VAL A 32 27.55 18.81 -45.39
CA VAL A 32 26.46 18.32 -44.56
C VAL A 32 26.77 16.85 -44.34
N VAL A 33 27.59 16.57 -43.32
CA VAL A 33 27.61 15.25 -42.71
C VAL A 33 26.21 15.08 -42.18
N SER A 34 25.40 14.34 -42.92
CA SER A 34 24.10 13.88 -42.47
C SER A 34 24.37 13.06 -41.22
N TRP A 35 24.27 13.73 -40.07
CA TRP A 35 24.19 13.07 -38.79
C TRP A 35 22.86 12.34 -38.84
N SER A 36 22.87 11.12 -39.38
CA SER A 36 21.86 10.12 -39.11
C SER A 36 22.06 9.71 -37.66
N GLY A 37 21.84 10.67 -36.76
CA GLY A 37 21.44 10.36 -35.41
C GLY A 37 20.24 9.46 -35.60
N ARG A 38 20.44 8.17 -35.34
CA ARG A 38 19.36 7.34 -34.83
C ARG A 38 18.87 8.11 -33.61
N ARG A 39 17.86 8.96 -33.81
CA ARG A 39 16.86 9.17 -32.76
C ARG A 39 16.50 7.75 -32.38
N ALA A 40 16.80 7.34 -31.15
CA ALA A 40 16.11 6.21 -30.58
C ALA A 40 14.65 6.44 -30.94
N SER A 41 14.07 5.59 -31.79
CA SER A 41 12.65 5.72 -32.06
C SER A 41 12.02 5.64 -30.69
N ALA A 42 11.28 6.67 -30.29
CA ALA A 42 10.34 6.51 -29.19
C ALA A 42 9.54 5.28 -29.58
N GLU A 43 9.79 4.16 -28.88
CA GLU A 43 9.11 2.91 -29.14
C GLU A 43 7.62 3.25 -29.09
N GLU A 44 6.89 2.92 -30.15
CA GLU A 44 5.49 3.32 -30.26
C GLU A 44 4.73 2.59 -29.16
N MET A 45 4.22 3.36 -28.20
CA MET A 45 3.42 2.81 -27.10
C MET A 45 2.08 2.31 -27.66
N ASP A 46 1.74 1.09 -27.29
CA ASP A 46 0.43 0.53 -27.55
C ASP A 46 -0.62 1.16 -26.63
N SER A 47 -1.88 1.03 -27.04
CA SER A 47 -3.02 1.43 -26.22
C SER A 47 -4.16 0.42 -26.25
N LEU A 48 -4.91 0.38 -25.15
CA LEU A 48 -6.11 -0.41 -24.99
C LEU A 48 -7.11 0.41 -24.18
N SER A 49 -8.33 0.58 -24.67
CA SER A 49 -9.34 1.38 -23.99
C SER A 49 -10.57 0.54 -23.62
N THR A 50 -11.16 0.87 -22.48
CA THR A 50 -12.47 0.39 -22.03
C THR A 50 -13.45 1.57 -22.01
N SER A 51 -14.62 1.42 -21.39
CA SER A 51 -15.59 2.52 -21.25
C SER A 51 -15.02 3.71 -20.47
N HIS A 52 -14.25 3.44 -19.42
CA HIS A 52 -13.73 4.47 -18.51
C HIS A 52 -12.21 4.53 -18.43
N PHE A 53 -11.46 3.57 -18.96
CA PHE A 53 -10.00 3.52 -18.83
C PHE A 53 -9.30 3.57 -20.19
N ASP A 54 -8.19 4.29 -20.27
CA ASP A 54 -7.25 4.26 -21.39
C ASP A 54 -5.89 3.78 -20.90
N PHE A 55 -5.49 2.58 -21.29
CA PHE A 55 -4.22 1.97 -20.91
C PHE A 55 -3.15 2.32 -21.95
N ARG A 56 -2.01 2.83 -21.50
CA ARG A 56 -0.81 3.11 -22.30
C ARG A 56 0.35 2.28 -21.80
N PHE A 57 0.95 1.50 -22.69
CA PHE A 57 1.97 0.51 -22.33
C PHE A 57 2.88 0.19 -23.52
N PHE A 58 4.04 -0.42 -23.26
CA PHE A 58 4.89 -0.96 -24.32
C PHE A 58 4.38 -2.32 -24.81
N PRO A 59 4.59 -2.69 -26.08
CA PRO A 59 4.05 -3.93 -26.66
C PRO A 59 4.34 -5.20 -25.83
N GLU A 60 5.47 -5.29 -25.12
CA GLU A 60 5.76 -6.43 -24.23
C GLU A 60 4.77 -6.61 -23.06
N HIS A 61 4.05 -5.55 -22.68
CA HIS A 61 3.10 -5.54 -21.57
C HIS A 61 1.64 -5.72 -22.00
N ARG A 62 1.39 -5.96 -23.30
CA ARG A 62 0.04 -6.15 -23.84
C ARG A 62 -0.79 -7.15 -23.05
N LYS A 63 -0.24 -8.32 -22.71
CA LYS A 63 -0.96 -9.34 -21.93
C LYS A 63 -1.38 -8.85 -20.54
N VAL A 64 -0.52 -8.05 -19.88
CA VAL A 64 -0.85 -7.47 -18.58
C VAL A 64 -1.96 -6.43 -18.74
N ALA A 65 -1.83 -5.53 -19.72
CA ALA A 65 -2.84 -4.52 -20.00
C ALA A 65 -4.20 -5.15 -20.34
N GLU A 66 -4.23 -6.21 -21.14
CA GLU A 66 -5.45 -6.96 -21.46
C GLU A 66 -6.11 -7.56 -20.22
N ARG A 67 -5.33 -8.13 -19.28
CA ARG A 67 -5.87 -8.65 -18.00
C ARG A 67 -6.46 -7.54 -17.13
N LEU A 68 -5.75 -6.42 -16.99
CA LEU A 68 -6.23 -5.28 -16.22
C LEU A 68 -7.51 -4.69 -16.84
N ALA A 69 -7.51 -4.45 -18.16
CA ALA A 69 -8.64 -3.92 -18.88
C ALA A 69 -9.88 -4.83 -18.83
N ALA A 70 -9.70 -6.15 -18.85
CA ALA A 70 -10.80 -7.11 -18.75
C ALA A 70 -11.61 -6.96 -17.45
N ASN A 71 -10.95 -6.58 -16.35
CA ASN A 71 -11.60 -6.42 -15.04
C ASN A 71 -11.85 -4.97 -14.64
N ALA A 72 -11.30 -3.99 -15.38
CA ALA A 72 -11.28 -2.59 -14.98
C ALA A 72 -12.66 -1.98 -14.70
N GLU A 73 -13.65 -2.32 -15.53
CA GLU A 73 -15.02 -1.81 -15.39
C GLU A 73 -15.73 -2.40 -14.17
N GLU A 74 -15.50 -3.69 -13.87
CA GLU A 74 -16.03 -4.34 -12.68
C GLU A 74 -15.41 -3.75 -11.40
N VAL A 75 -14.08 -3.56 -11.39
CA VAL A 75 -13.35 -2.90 -10.30
C VAL A 75 -13.94 -1.52 -10.02
N ARG A 76 -14.05 -0.67 -11.05
CA ARG A 76 -14.63 0.67 -10.93
C ARG A 76 -16.06 0.60 -10.38
N SER A 77 -16.91 -0.29 -10.91
CA SER A 77 -18.29 -0.46 -10.46
C SER A 77 -18.38 -0.83 -8.98
N ARG A 78 -17.59 -1.83 -8.55
CA ARG A 78 -17.55 -2.29 -7.16
C ARG A 78 -17.03 -1.23 -6.20
N HIS A 79 -15.98 -0.49 -6.57
CA HIS A 79 -15.45 0.58 -5.75
C HIS A 79 -16.46 1.73 -5.62
N CYS A 80 -17.10 2.10 -6.73
CA CYS A 80 -18.12 3.14 -6.74
C CYS A 80 -19.39 2.79 -5.96
N ALA A 81 -19.72 1.50 -5.80
CA ALA A 81 -20.86 1.08 -4.97
C ALA A 81 -20.73 1.48 -3.48
N LEU A 82 -19.52 1.79 -2.99
CA LEU A 82 -19.29 2.30 -1.64
C LEU A 82 -19.30 3.84 -1.57
N LEU A 83 -19.16 4.52 -2.71
CA LEU A 83 -19.04 5.97 -2.78
C LEU A 83 -20.42 6.63 -2.96
N PRO A 84 -20.64 7.84 -2.42
CA PRO A 84 -21.90 8.59 -2.60
C PRO A 84 -22.14 9.02 -4.05
N ARG A 85 -21.07 9.15 -4.83
CA ARG A 85 -21.05 9.51 -6.24
C ARG A 85 -19.81 8.87 -6.85
N CYS A 86 -19.87 8.58 -8.14
CA CYS A 86 -18.77 8.03 -8.90
C CYS A 86 -18.37 9.02 -9.97
N ASP A 87 -17.07 9.16 -10.22
CA ASP A 87 -16.59 9.95 -11.34
C ASP A 87 -16.74 9.16 -12.66
N GLU A 88 -16.97 9.88 -13.76
CA GLU A 88 -17.24 9.28 -15.08
C GLU A 88 -15.98 9.12 -15.94
N GLY A 89 -14.79 9.49 -15.43
CA GLY A 89 -13.54 9.38 -16.19
C GLY A 89 -13.48 10.28 -17.43
N PRO A 90 -12.70 9.91 -18.47
CA PRO A 90 -11.86 8.72 -18.55
C PRO A 90 -10.64 8.80 -17.62
N TYR A 91 -10.08 7.63 -17.29
CA TYR A 91 -8.89 7.45 -16.46
C TYR A 91 -7.73 6.92 -17.29
N LEU A 92 -6.62 7.66 -17.32
CA LEU A 92 -5.41 7.24 -17.99
C LEU A 92 -4.61 6.29 -17.08
N VAL A 93 -4.28 5.10 -17.57
CA VAL A 93 -3.43 4.13 -16.87
C VAL A 93 -2.15 3.96 -17.66
N ARG A 94 -1.01 4.29 -17.07
CA ARG A 94 0.31 4.08 -17.69
C ARG A 94 1.02 2.93 -17.01
N ILE A 95 1.50 1.97 -17.79
CA ILE A 95 2.24 0.80 -17.28
C ILE A 95 3.72 0.96 -17.64
N ALA A 96 4.55 1.23 -16.64
CA ALA A 96 5.99 1.36 -16.77
C ALA A 96 6.68 0.00 -16.82
N ARG A 97 7.74 -0.08 -17.63
CA ARG A 97 8.64 -1.23 -17.80
C ARG A 97 9.54 -1.47 -16.61
N ASP A 98 10.04 -0.39 -16.02
CA ASP A 98 11.00 -0.43 -14.92
C ASP A 98 10.81 0.77 -13.98
N GLU A 99 11.59 0.80 -12.92
CA GLU A 99 11.59 1.89 -11.93
C GLU A 99 11.93 3.24 -12.54
N ARG A 100 12.86 3.30 -13.50
CA ARG A 100 13.25 4.56 -14.11
C ARG A 100 12.10 5.16 -14.90
N GLU A 101 11.45 4.36 -15.74
CA GLU A 101 10.29 4.79 -16.51
C GLU A 101 9.11 5.12 -15.58
N PHE A 102 8.93 4.36 -14.51
CA PHE A 102 7.91 4.65 -13.50
C PHE A 102 8.08 6.05 -12.90
N LEU A 103 9.31 6.48 -12.61
CA LEU A 103 9.60 7.83 -12.15
C LEU A 103 9.38 8.87 -13.26
N GLU A 104 9.84 8.62 -14.48
CA GLU A 104 9.69 9.52 -15.64
C GLU A 104 8.21 9.77 -16.03
N LEU A 105 7.34 8.78 -15.79
CA LEU A 105 5.90 8.88 -16.09
C LEU A 105 5.10 9.66 -15.03
N GLN A 106 5.69 9.94 -13.87
CA GLN A 106 5.06 10.73 -12.81
C GLN A 106 5.12 12.24 -13.14
N PRO A 107 4.00 12.97 -13.01
CA PRO A 107 3.87 14.34 -13.52
C PRO A 107 4.54 15.42 -12.65
N TYR A 108 4.90 15.12 -11.41
CA TYR A 108 5.44 16.08 -10.44
C TYR A 108 6.91 15.78 -10.13
N GLU A 109 7.70 16.82 -9.82
CA GLU A 109 9.12 16.70 -9.48
C GLU A 109 9.38 15.86 -8.21
N ALA A 110 8.41 15.82 -7.29
CA ALA A 110 8.44 14.95 -6.13
C ALA A 110 7.91 13.56 -6.50
N HIS A 111 8.82 12.69 -6.91
CA HIS A 111 8.50 11.31 -7.29
C HIS A 111 8.37 10.38 -6.07
N ILE A 112 7.48 9.39 -6.18
CA ILE A 112 7.36 8.27 -5.24
C ILE A 112 8.06 7.07 -5.88
N ASP A 113 9.19 6.65 -5.32
CA ASP A 113 10.06 5.59 -5.85
C ASP A 113 9.74 4.20 -5.26
N TRP A 114 9.30 4.17 -4.01
CA TRP A 114 9.05 2.95 -3.27
C TRP A 114 7.70 2.28 -3.58
N ALA A 115 6.80 2.96 -4.29
CA ALA A 115 5.45 2.46 -4.54
C ALA A 115 5.37 1.53 -5.76
N ALA A 116 4.42 0.58 -5.71
CA ALA A 116 4.07 -0.29 -6.83
C ALA A 116 3.23 0.43 -7.90
N GLY A 117 2.47 1.43 -7.46
CA GLY A 117 1.64 2.28 -8.29
C GLY A 117 1.41 3.62 -7.60
N VAL A 118 0.97 4.62 -8.36
CA VAL A 118 0.56 5.93 -7.84
C VAL A 118 -0.64 6.45 -8.63
N ALA A 119 -1.67 6.87 -7.92
CA ALA A 119 -2.81 7.60 -8.46
C ALA A 119 -2.69 9.12 -8.25
N TYR A 120 -2.82 9.87 -9.34
CA TYR A 120 -2.96 11.33 -9.37
C TYR A 120 -4.41 11.67 -9.72
N ALA A 121 -5.23 11.76 -8.66
CA ALA A 121 -6.68 11.92 -8.76
C ALA A 121 -7.11 13.18 -9.53
N ASP A 122 -6.36 14.28 -9.40
CA ASP A 122 -6.54 15.56 -10.09
C ASP A 122 -6.26 15.49 -11.60
N LEU A 123 -5.40 14.56 -12.01
CA LEU A 123 -5.01 14.34 -13.41
C LEU A 123 -5.71 13.13 -14.05
N SER A 124 -6.60 12.45 -13.31
CA SER A 124 -7.22 11.19 -13.72
C SER A 124 -6.18 10.17 -14.20
N LEU A 125 -5.01 10.14 -13.54
CA LEU A 125 -3.86 9.34 -13.96
C LEU A 125 -3.53 8.29 -12.91
N ILE A 126 -3.30 7.06 -13.35
CA ILE A 126 -2.66 5.99 -12.59
C ILE A 126 -1.38 5.62 -13.32
N VAL A 127 -0.27 5.57 -12.57
CA VAL A 127 1.00 5.04 -13.07
C VAL A 127 1.26 3.74 -12.30
N LEU A 128 1.50 2.64 -13.01
CA LEU A 128 1.79 1.33 -12.45
C LEU A 128 3.21 0.91 -12.84
N ARG A 129 3.93 0.26 -11.93
CA ARG A 129 5.24 -0.34 -12.19
C ARG A 129 5.12 -1.86 -12.22
N LEU A 130 5.70 -2.48 -13.24
CA LEU A 130 5.86 -3.93 -13.30
C LEU A 130 7.19 -4.34 -12.67
N ASP A 131 7.22 -4.49 -11.35
CA ASP A 131 8.35 -5.15 -10.69
C ASP A 131 8.04 -6.64 -10.47
N LYS A 132 9.04 -7.51 -10.65
CA LYS A 132 8.90 -8.95 -10.44
C LYS A 132 8.86 -9.33 -8.96
N ASP A 133 9.30 -8.44 -8.07
CA ASP A 133 9.40 -8.66 -6.62
C ASP A 133 8.32 -7.88 -5.82
N MET A 134 7.13 -7.70 -6.39
CA MET A 134 6.03 -7.02 -5.70
C MET A 134 5.34 -7.95 -4.69
N LEU A 135 5.10 -7.44 -3.47
CA LEU A 135 4.27 -8.12 -2.45
C LEU A 135 2.80 -8.27 -2.86
N LEU A 136 2.35 -7.49 -3.86
CA LEU A 136 0.99 -7.49 -4.39
C LEU A 136 1.01 -7.89 -5.86
N THR A 137 -0.06 -8.53 -6.31
CA THR A 137 -0.30 -8.74 -7.73
C THR A 137 -0.54 -7.39 -8.43
N MET A 138 -0.39 -7.39 -9.77
CA MET A 138 -0.67 -6.19 -10.56
C MET A 138 -2.14 -5.81 -10.51
N GLU A 139 -3.01 -6.81 -10.46
CA GLU A 139 -4.44 -6.64 -10.31
C GLU A 139 -4.77 -5.97 -8.96
N GLU A 140 -4.22 -6.46 -7.84
CA GLU A 140 -4.39 -5.82 -6.52
C GLU A 140 -3.85 -4.39 -6.47
N THR A 141 -2.69 -4.15 -7.10
CA THR A 141 -2.09 -2.81 -7.17
C THR A 141 -2.99 -1.87 -7.97
N PHE A 142 -3.50 -2.31 -9.13
CA PHE A 142 -4.43 -1.53 -9.94
C PHE A 142 -5.72 -1.22 -9.17
N GLU A 143 -6.31 -2.19 -8.49
CA GLU A 143 -7.51 -1.98 -7.67
C GLU A 143 -7.27 -0.99 -6.52
N HIS A 144 -6.08 -1.04 -5.90
CA HIS A 144 -5.65 -0.11 -4.86
C HIS A 144 -5.56 1.33 -5.42
N GLU A 145 -4.91 1.52 -6.56
CA GLU A 145 -4.80 2.85 -7.18
C GLU A 145 -6.14 3.39 -7.70
N VAL A 146 -7.03 2.53 -8.20
CA VAL A 146 -8.40 2.93 -8.56
C VAL A 146 -9.18 3.43 -7.34
N SER A 147 -8.98 2.83 -6.17
CA SER A 147 -9.58 3.32 -4.92
C SER A 147 -9.12 4.74 -4.59
N HIS A 148 -7.80 4.99 -4.63
CA HIS A 148 -7.25 6.32 -4.40
C HIS A 148 -7.81 7.36 -5.37
N LEU A 149 -7.81 7.02 -6.66
CA LEU A 149 -8.32 7.90 -7.71
C LEU A 149 -9.78 8.28 -7.44
N LEU A 150 -10.66 7.29 -7.27
CA LEU A 150 -12.10 7.53 -7.12
C LEU A 150 -12.44 8.23 -5.81
N LEU A 151 -11.80 7.85 -4.69
CA LEU A 151 -12.04 8.47 -3.39
C LEU A 151 -11.62 9.95 -3.39
N LEU A 152 -10.40 10.25 -3.82
CA LEU A 152 -9.84 11.60 -3.69
C LEU A 152 -10.53 12.62 -4.59
N ARG A 153 -11.14 12.18 -5.70
CA ARG A 153 -11.92 13.06 -6.59
C ARG A 153 -13.23 13.55 -5.98
N ILE A 154 -13.83 12.77 -5.07
CA ILE A 154 -15.14 13.12 -4.52
C ILE A 154 -15.03 13.90 -3.20
N LEU A 155 -13.87 13.93 -2.57
CA LEU A 155 -13.67 14.55 -1.26
C LEU A 155 -13.12 15.99 -1.40
N PRO A 156 -13.76 17.00 -0.79
CA PRO A 156 -13.29 18.38 -0.85
C PRO A 156 -12.05 18.63 0.02
N LYS A 157 -11.75 17.72 0.95
CA LYS A 157 -10.58 17.76 1.84
C LYS A 157 -9.97 16.37 1.89
N ARG A 158 -8.65 16.30 1.98
CA ARG A 158 -7.96 15.01 2.16
C ARG A 158 -8.32 14.45 3.55
N PRO A 159 -8.87 13.22 3.63
CA PRO A 159 -9.08 12.55 4.91
C PRO A 159 -7.74 12.03 5.46
N PRO A 160 -7.73 11.50 6.70
CA PRO A 160 -6.52 10.92 7.27
C PRO A 160 -5.89 9.85 6.39
N ARG A 161 -4.56 9.82 6.35
CA ARG A 161 -3.80 8.89 5.50
C ARG A 161 -4.19 7.43 5.77
N TRP A 162 -4.30 7.03 7.04
CA TRP A 162 -4.73 5.67 7.41
C TRP A 162 -6.08 5.27 6.79
N PHE A 163 -7.00 6.23 6.59
CA PHE A 163 -8.30 5.93 6.00
C PHE A 163 -8.19 5.77 4.48
N ILE A 164 -7.39 6.62 3.82
CA ILE A 164 -7.12 6.54 2.37
C ILE A 164 -6.50 5.18 2.03
N GLU A 165 -5.42 4.83 2.73
CA GLU A 165 -4.71 3.56 2.52
C GLU A 165 -5.57 2.37 2.95
N GLY A 166 -6.28 2.50 4.08
CA GLY A 166 -7.11 1.43 4.60
C GLY A 166 -8.30 1.11 3.70
N LEU A 167 -8.93 2.12 3.09
CA LEU A 167 -10.02 1.91 2.14
C LEU A 167 -9.51 1.26 0.85
N ALA A 168 -8.35 1.69 0.36
CA ALA A 168 -7.73 1.09 -0.82
C ALA A 168 -7.38 -0.38 -0.60
N ILE A 169 -6.78 -0.71 0.55
CA ILE A 169 -6.53 -2.10 0.95
C ILE A 169 -7.82 -2.91 1.07
N HIS A 170 -8.84 -2.35 1.73
CA HIS A 170 -10.13 -3.02 1.91
C HIS A 170 -10.82 -3.30 0.57
N GLN A 171 -10.78 -2.33 -0.36
CA GLN A 171 -11.39 -2.45 -1.67
C GLN A 171 -10.59 -3.36 -2.61
N ALA A 172 -9.26 -3.37 -2.54
CA ALA A 172 -8.43 -4.29 -3.32
C ALA A 172 -8.53 -5.75 -2.88
N GLY A 173 -9.27 -6.04 -1.79
CA GLY A 173 -9.48 -7.41 -1.31
C GLY A 173 -8.22 -8.11 -0.82
N GLN A 174 -7.16 -7.34 -0.52
CA GLN A 174 -5.87 -7.88 -0.09
C GLN A 174 -6.02 -8.73 1.18
N ASP A 175 -5.18 -9.77 1.30
CA ASP A 175 -5.30 -10.78 2.35
C ASP A 175 -5.30 -10.17 3.78
N LEU A 176 -6.48 -10.17 4.39
CA LEU A 176 -6.67 -9.68 5.75
C LEU A 176 -5.99 -10.58 6.78
N LEU A 177 -5.85 -11.88 6.52
CA LEU A 177 -5.17 -12.80 7.43
C LEU A 177 -3.69 -12.46 7.50
N GLN A 178 -3.01 -12.35 6.35
CA GLN A 178 -1.60 -11.96 6.29
C GLN A 178 -1.36 -10.63 7.03
N LYS A 179 -2.23 -9.62 6.82
CA LYS A 179 -2.15 -8.34 7.54
C LYS A 179 -2.36 -8.51 9.04
N LEU A 180 -3.29 -9.36 9.45
CA LEU A 180 -3.52 -9.69 10.85
C LEU A 180 -2.27 -10.32 11.49
N GLU A 181 -1.54 -11.16 10.74
CA GLU A 181 -0.26 -11.73 11.18
C GLU A 181 0.81 -10.65 11.36
N THR A 182 0.99 -9.76 10.38
CA THR A 182 1.94 -8.63 10.45
C THR A 182 1.67 -7.76 11.69
N VAL A 183 0.42 -7.39 11.95
CA VAL A 183 0.06 -6.57 13.12
C VAL A 183 0.21 -7.36 14.42
N SER A 184 -0.13 -8.64 14.43
CA SER A 184 0.00 -9.49 15.62
C SER A 184 1.46 -9.72 16.01
N ALA A 185 2.36 -9.87 15.04
CA ALA A 185 3.79 -9.98 15.30
C ALA A 185 4.35 -8.69 15.92
N ALA A 186 3.89 -7.53 15.46
CA ALA A 186 4.27 -6.23 16.01
C ALA A 186 3.71 -5.95 17.42
N ALA A 187 2.63 -6.64 17.83
CA ALA A 187 2.07 -6.53 19.17
C ALA A 187 3.08 -6.91 20.27
N PHE A 188 4.06 -7.77 19.95
CA PHE A 188 5.11 -8.21 20.88
C PHE A 188 6.33 -7.26 20.95
N SER A 189 6.47 -6.32 20.01
CA SER A 189 7.65 -5.46 19.86
C SER A 189 7.39 -3.95 20.01
N GLY A 190 6.14 -3.54 20.22
CA GLY A 190 5.78 -2.13 20.39
C GLY A 190 4.29 -1.81 20.39
N GLY A 191 3.44 -2.77 20.02
CA GLY A 191 1.98 -2.58 19.97
C GLY A 191 1.50 -1.90 18.67
N PRO A 192 0.17 -1.80 18.48
CA PRO A 192 -0.39 -1.07 17.34
C PRO A 192 -0.05 0.43 17.39
N LEU A 193 0.27 1.01 16.24
CA LEU A 193 0.46 2.46 16.08
C LEU A 193 -0.87 3.21 16.32
N PRO A 194 -0.86 4.31 17.09
CA PRO A 194 -2.05 5.17 17.24
C PRO A 194 -2.50 5.78 15.92
N LEU A 195 -3.81 5.94 15.71
CA LEU A 195 -4.38 6.54 14.50
C LEU A 195 -3.89 7.98 14.28
N SER A 196 -3.65 8.73 15.35
CA SER A 196 -3.07 10.09 15.26
C SER A 196 -1.69 10.08 14.61
N ARG A 197 -0.85 9.09 14.90
CA ARG A 197 0.45 8.94 14.21
C ARG A 197 0.27 8.56 12.75
N LEU A 198 -0.66 7.65 12.46
CA LEU A 198 -0.95 7.22 11.09
C LEU A 198 -1.64 8.30 10.25
N ASP A 199 -2.23 9.32 10.87
CA ASP A 199 -2.74 10.52 10.21
C ASP A 199 -1.59 11.44 9.76
N GLU A 200 -0.63 11.70 10.66
CA GLU A 200 0.53 12.57 10.39
C GLU A 200 1.46 12.01 9.31
N SER A 201 1.96 10.78 9.50
CA SER A 201 2.87 10.13 8.55
C SER A 201 3.02 8.63 8.82
N PHE A 202 3.37 7.88 7.78
CA PHE A 202 3.79 6.49 7.96
C PHE A 202 5.28 6.45 8.34
N PRO A 203 5.72 5.45 9.14
CA PRO A 203 7.13 5.31 9.50
C PRO A 203 8.02 5.21 8.25
N GLY A 204 9.27 5.67 8.31
CA GLY A 204 10.18 5.60 7.14
C GLY A 204 10.73 4.19 6.85
N THR A 205 10.80 3.33 7.87
CA THR A 205 11.35 1.97 7.73
C THR A 205 10.37 1.06 6.97
N ALA A 206 10.90 0.10 6.19
CA ALA A 206 10.06 -0.83 5.42
C ALA A 206 9.04 -1.57 6.31
N GLY A 207 9.49 -2.21 7.40
CA GLY A 207 8.59 -2.90 8.33
C GLY A 207 7.61 -1.97 9.05
N GLY A 208 7.99 -0.71 9.32
CA GLY A 208 7.09 0.27 9.90
C GLY A 208 5.99 0.72 8.94
N ARG A 209 6.30 0.86 7.64
CA ARG A 209 5.31 1.12 6.58
C ARG A 209 4.37 -0.05 6.42
N GLU A 210 4.90 -1.26 6.34
CA GLU A 210 4.10 -2.48 6.22
C GLU A 210 3.10 -2.61 7.39
N LEU A 211 3.55 -2.34 8.61
CA LEU A 211 2.69 -2.29 9.79
C LEU A 211 1.59 -1.22 9.66
N ALA A 212 1.95 0.00 9.24
CA ALA A 212 1.01 1.09 9.05
C ALA A 212 -0.07 0.76 8.00
N TYR A 213 0.31 0.15 6.87
CA TYR A 213 -0.61 -0.35 5.86
C TYR A 213 -1.52 -1.44 6.39
N ALA A 214 -0.95 -2.45 7.07
CA ALA A 214 -1.72 -3.55 7.65
C ALA A 214 -2.75 -3.03 8.67
N GLN A 215 -2.36 -2.15 9.58
CA GLN A 215 -3.26 -1.52 10.55
C GLN A 215 -4.38 -0.72 9.87
N SER A 216 -4.03 0.07 8.85
CA SER A 216 -4.98 0.89 8.08
C SER A 216 -6.07 0.03 7.43
N GLY A 217 -5.68 -1.05 6.75
CA GLY A 217 -6.64 -1.98 6.12
C GLY A 217 -7.51 -2.72 7.15
N LEU A 218 -6.93 -3.11 8.28
CA LEU A 218 -7.65 -3.82 9.34
C LEU A 218 -8.68 -2.94 10.05
N ILE A 219 -8.38 -1.67 10.35
CA ILE A 219 -9.36 -0.80 11.00
C ILE A 219 -10.53 -0.46 10.07
N VAL A 220 -10.29 -0.26 8.77
CA VAL A 220 -11.37 -0.06 7.79
C VAL A 220 -12.23 -1.31 7.64
N SER A 221 -11.60 -2.48 7.56
CA SER A 221 -12.33 -3.74 7.52
C SER A 221 -13.11 -4.00 8.82
N TYR A 222 -12.56 -3.62 9.97
CA TYR A 222 -13.26 -3.65 11.25
C TYR A 222 -14.51 -2.76 11.24
N MET A 223 -14.40 -1.53 10.72
CA MET A 223 -15.56 -0.64 10.57
C MET A 223 -16.64 -1.27 9.67
N ALA A 224 -16.22 -1.80 8.52
CA ALA A 224 -17.13 -2.45 7.57
C ALA A 224 -17.83 -3.68 8.18
N ASN A 225 -17.11 -4.48 8.97
CA ASN A 225 -17.63 -5.70 9.60
C ASN A 225 -18.52 -5.40 10.81
N ARG A 226 -18.15 -4.43 11.65
CA ARG A 226 -18.89 -4.08 12.88
C ARG A 226 -20.14 -3.24 12.61
N PHE A 227 -20.03 -2.23 11.75
CA PHE A 227 -21.11 -1.26 11.50
C PHE A 227 -21.81 -1.49 10.16
N GLY A 228 -21.25 -2.34 9.29
CA GLY A 228 -21.80 -2.69 7.99
C GLY A 228 -21.34 -1.75 6.86
N LYS A 229 -21.31 -2.27 5.63
CA LYS A 229 -20.93 -1.54 4.40
C LYS A 229 -21.71 -0.23 4.20
N LYS A 230 -23.02 -0.21 4.55
CA LYS A 230 -23.86 0.99 4.47
C LYS A 230 -23.39 2.10 5.41
N ALA A 231 -22.90 1.75 6.60
CA ALA A 231 -22.35 2.73 7.53
C ALA A 231 -21.02 3.28 7.03
N LEU A 232 -20.15 2.43 6.47
CA LEU A 232 -18.92 2.88 5.81
C LEU A 232 -19.21 3.84 4.64
N SER A 233 -20.20 3.55 3.81
CA SER A 233 -20.63 4.46 2.73
C SER A 233 -21.17 5.79 3.28
N LYS A 234 -21.93 5.78 4.40
CA LYS A 234 -22.36 7.00 5.10
C LYS A 234 -21.19 7.80 5.66
N LEU A 235 -20.13 7.15 6.15
CA LEU A 235 -18.90 7.82 6.58
C LEU A 235 -18.25 8.56 5.40
N ILE A 236 -18.05 7.88 4.27
CA ILE A 236 -17.50 8.49 3.05
C ILE A 236 -18.40 9.65 2.56
N THR A 237 -19.71 9.49 2.66
CA THR A 237 -20.69 10.55 2.36
C THR A 237 -20.52 11.76 3.27
N ALA A 238 -20.34 11.57 4.58
CA ALA A 238 -20.10 12.68 5.49
C ALA A 238 -18.80 13.43 5.17
N LEU A 239 -17.74 12.69 4.81
CA LEU A 239 -16.46 13.25 4.39
C LEU A 239 -16.59 14.02 3.06
N SER A 240 -17.42 13.57 2.11
CA SER A 240 -17.64 14.27 0.84
C SER A 240 -18.37 15.61 1.01
N TYR A 241 -19.07 15.81 2.13
CA TYR A 241 -19.61 17.11 2.56
C TYR A 241 -18.59 17.96 3.35
N GLY A 242 -17.33 17.53 3.46
CA GLY A 242 -16.25 18.27 4.09
C GLY A 242 -16.19 18.18 5.61
N MET A 243 -16.91 17.22 6.21
CA MET A 243 -16.84 16.91 7.64
C MET A 243 -15.46 16.36 8.00
N ARG A 244 -14.96 16.69 9.20
CA ARG A 244 -13.69 16.12 9.68
C ARG A 244 -13.91 14.67 10.13
N MET A 245 -12.85 13.85 10.05
CA MET A 245 -12.94 12.43 10.41
C MET A 245 -13.52 12.15 11.80
N PRO A 246 -13.10 12.82 12.90
CA PRO A 246 -13.67 12.55 14.23
C PRO A 246 -15.17 12.87 14.31
N ASP A 247 -15.58 13.97 13.68
CA ASP A 247 -16.98 14.41 13.65
C ASP A 247 -17.85 13.44 12.82
N ALA A 248 -17.31 12.96 11.70
CA ALA A 248 -17.97 12.02 10.80
C ALA A 248 -18.14 10.64 11.44
N VAL A 249 -17.10 10.14 12.11
CA VAL A 249 -17.14 8.88 12.89
C VAL A 249 -18.18 8.98 14.00
N THR A 250 -18.17 10.06 14.79
CA THR A 250 -19.15 10.30 15.85
C THR A 250 -20.57 10.31 15.30
N ARG A 251 -20.81 11.02 14.20
CA ARG A 251 -22.12 11.13 13.58
C ARG A 251 -22.64 9.81 13.01
N VAL A 252 -21.78 9.00 12.40
CA VAL A 252 -22.19 7.81 11.64
C VAL A 252 -22.21 6.56 12.49
N PHE A 253 -21.23 6.38 13.37
CA PHE A 253 -21.09 5.19 14.22
C PHE A 253 -21.61 5.40 15.64
N GLY A 254 -21.88 6.64 16.06
CA GLY A 254 -22.38 6.95 17.39
C GLY A 254 -21.34 6.82 18.52
N ILE A 255 -20.05 6.69 18.16
CA ILE A 255 -18.92 6.59 19.08
C ILE A 255 -17.82 7.54 18.62
N SER A 256 -16.99 8.02 19.55
CA SER A 256 -15.84 8.87 19.19
C SER A 256 -14.78 8.08 18.42
N LEU A 257 -13.88 8.78 17.73
CA LEU A 257 -12.77 8.14 17.02
C LEU A 257 -11.83 7.39 17.98
N GLU A 258 -11.61 7.94 19.17
CA GLU A 258 -10.81 7.33 20.23
C GLU A 258 -11.46 6.05 20.73
N LYS A 259 -12.80 6.04 20.88
CA LYS A 259 -13.53 4.83 21.26
C LYS A 259 -13.51 3.77 20.15
N LEU A 260 -13.60 4.18 18.89
CA LEU A 260 -13.45 3.27 17.75
C LEU A 260 -12.07 2.61 17.75
N GLU A 261 -11.01 3.38 17.97
CA GLU A 261 -9.63 2.91 18.07
C GLU A 261 -9.43 1.96 19.25
N GLU A 262 -9.93 2.32 20.44
CA GLU A 262 -9.88 1.47 21.64
C GLU A 262 -10.58 0.12 21.39
N ASP A 263 -11.80 0.15 20.86
CA ASP A 263 -12.56 -1.06 20.60
C ASP A 263 -11.88 -1.96 19.54
N TRP A 264 -11.30 -1.36 18.49
CA TRP A 264 -10.56 -2.10 17.47
C TRP A 264 -9.27 -2.71 18.02
N THR A 265 -8.43 -1.93 18.72
CA THR A 265 -7.19 -2.43 19.34
C THR A 265 -7.48 -3.52 20.38
N GLY A 266 -8.61 -3.44 21.09
CA GLY A 266 -9.11 -4.50 21.95
C GLY A 266 -9.42 -5.82 21.23
N THR A 267 -9.71 -5.81 19.92
CA THR A 267 -9.86 -7.04 19.13
C THR A 267 -8.52 -7.67 18.76
N LEU A 268 -7.51 -6.84 18.47
CA LEU A 268 -6.15 -7.29 18.16
C LEU A 268 -5.49 -7.96 19.37
N SER A 269 -5.65 -7.39 20.56
CA SER A 269 -5.06 -7.95 21.79
C SER A 269 -5.65 -9.33 22.13
N ARG A 270 -6.96 -9.53 21.94
CA ARG A 270 -7.61 -10.84 22.10
C ARG A 270 -7.09 -11.86 21.11
N PHE A 271 -6.92 -11.48 19.85
CA PHE A 271 -6.37 -12.35 18.82
C PHE A 271 -4.91 -12.71 19.09
N ALA A 272 -4.07 -11.72 19.43
CA ALA A 272 -2.67 -11.94 19.78
C ALA A 272 -2.51 -12.84 21.02
N TRP A 273 -3.37 -12.67 22.03
CA TRP A 273 -3.38 -13.56 23.20
C TRP A 273 -3.78 -15.00 22.84
N LEU A 274 -4.85 -15.18 22.06
CA LEU A 274 -5.29 -16.50 21.57
C LEU A 274 -4.18 -17.18 20.75
N ARG A 275 -3.50 -16.44 19.88
CA ARG A 275 -2.42 -16.98 19.06
C ARG A 275 -1.16 -17.28 19.88
N GLY A 276 -0.82 -16.42 20.85
CA GLY A 276 0.29 -16.67 21.77
C GLY A 276 0.12 -17.97 22.56
N LEU A 277 -1.12 -18.34 22.90
CA LEU A 277 -1.42 -19.65 23.50
C LEU A 277 -1.14 -20.81 22.54
N THR A 278 -1.54 -20.70 21.26
CA THR A 278 -1.39 -21.80 20.30
C THR A 278 0.04 -21.99 19.80
N ASP A 279 0.79 -20.89 19.65
CA ASP A 279 2.14 -20.89 19.05
C ASP A 279 3.24 -21.16 20.10
N SER A 280 2.88 -21.25 21.38
CA SER A 280 3.80 -21.57 22.46
C SER A 280 4.13 -23.06 22.49
N TRP A 281 5.33 -23.43 22.03
CA TRP A 281 5.92 -24.75 22.27
C TRP A 281 5.79 -25.18 23.74
N GLY A 282 5.91 -24.23 24.67
CA GLY A 282 5.74 -24.47 26.11
C GLY A 282 4.36 -25.01 26.51
N MET A 283 3.28 -24.66 25.80
CA MET A 283 1.96 -25.22 26.05
C MET A 283 1.93 -26.71 25.66
N TRP A 284 2.41 -27.04 24.47
CA TRP A 284 2.48 -28.42 23.99
C TRP A 284 3.43 -29.26 24.85
N PHE A 285 4.61 -28.72 25.22
CA PHE A 285 5.52 -29.35 26.17
C PHE A 285 4.86 -29.55 27.55
N GLY A 286 4.13 -28.56 28.06
CA GLY A 286 3.42 -28.65 29.33
C GLY A 286 2.33 -29.72 29.31
N LEU A 287 1.55 -29.80 28.22
CA LEU A 287 0.51 -30.81 28.04
C LEU A 287 1.12 -32.21 27.91
N SER A 288 2.23 -32.35 27.19
CA SER A 288 2.99 -33.61 27.10
C SER A 288 3.55 -34.02 28.45
N LEU A 289 4.11 -33.11 29.25
CA LEU A 289 4.60 -33.40 30.59
C LEU A 289 3.48 -33.81 31.54
N LEU A 290 2.32 -33.15 31.47
CA LEU A 290 1.13 -33.51 32.24
C LEU A 290 0.65 -34.91 31.87
N PHE A 291 0.59 -35.23 30.57
CA PHE A 291 0.24 -36.56 30.07
C PHE A 291 1.22 -37.63 30.58
N ILE A 292 2.53 -37.38 30.47
CA ILE A 292 3.58 -38.29 30.97
C ILE A 292 3.43 -38.48 32.48
N ALA A 293 3.18 -37.43 33.25
CA ALA A 293 2.99 -37.52 34.70
C ALA A 293 1.76 -38.36 35.07
N VAL A 294 0.63 -38.18 34.36
CA VAL A 294 -0.58 -39.00 34.56
C VAL A 294 -0.31 -40.46 34.25
N VAL A 295 0.37 -40.76 33.14
CA VAL A 295 0.75 -42.13 32.76
C VAL A 295 1.70 -42.73 33.80
N ALA A 296 2.70 -41.98 34.25
CA ALA A 296 3.64 -42.42 35.28
C ALA A 296 2.94 -42.74 36.60
N VAL A 297 2.04 -41.86 37.07
CA VAL A 297 1.22 -42.10 38.27
C VAL A 297 0.35 -43.35 38.09
N ARG A 298 -0.29 -43.52 36.93
CA ARG A 298 -1.11 -44.70 36.62
C ARG A 298 -0.26 -45.98 36.58
N MET A 299 0.93 -45.94 35.98
CA MET A 299 1.86 -47.06 35.93
C MET A 299 2.35 -47.45 37.33
N VAL A 300 2.71 -46.47 38.18
CA VAL A 300 3.11 -46.72 39.57
C VAL A 300 1.96 -47.34 40.36
N ARG A 301 0.74 -46.81 40.23
CA ARG A 301 -0.47 -47.38 40.86
C ARG A 301 -0.74 -48.81 40.40
N ASN A 302 -0.61 -49.10 39.10
CA ASN A 302 -0.79 -50.44 38.56
C ASN A 302 0.31 -51.42 39.01
N ARG A 303 1.57 -50.98 39.08
CA ARG A 303 2.68 -51.81 39.59
C ARG A 303 2.49 -52.14 41.07
N ARG A 304 2.04 -51.17 41.89
CA ARG A 304 1.70 -51.40 43.31
C ARG A 304 0.57 -52.43 43.46
N ARG A 305 -0.50 -52.32 42.66
CA ARG A 305 -1.58 -53.32 42.62
C ARG A 305 -1.08 -54.72 42.25
N LYS A 306 -0.25 -54.86 41.21
CA LYS A 306 0.29 -56.16 40.79
C LYS A 306 1.20 -56.80 41.84
N ARG A 307 2.00 -56.01 42.57
CA ARG A 307 2.84 -56.51 43.68
C ARG A 307 2.03 -57.00 44.88
N GLN A 308 0.88 -56.40 45.16
CA GLN A 308 -0.05 -56.86 46.19
C GLN A 308 -0.82 -58.13 45.80
N MET A 309 -0.86 -58.46 44.50
CA MET A 309 -1.54 -59.63 43.94
C MET A 309 -0.55 -60.74 43.52
N ALA A 310 0.75 -60.56 43.79
CA ALA A 310 1.74 -61.59 43.52
C ALA A 310 1.56 -62.72 44.55
N PRO A 311 1.29 -63.96 44.12
CA PRO A 311 1.19 -65.09 45.03
C PRO A 311 2.53 -65.27 45.78
N PRO A 312 2.51 -65.70 47.06
CA PRO A 312 3.74 -65.98 47.79
C PRO A 312 4.60 -67.00 47.03
N ASP A 313 5.92 -66.82 47.10
CA ASP A 313 6.90 -67.68 46.44
C ASP A 313 6.59 -69.14 46.80
N PRO A 314 6.45 -70.07 45.83
CA PRO A 314 6.17 -71.46 46.15
C PRO A 314 7.32 -72.00 47.01
N ASP A 315 7.00 -72.23 48.28
CA ASP A 315 7.87 -72.82 49.28
C ASP A 315 8.10 -74.28 48.88
N TRP A 316 9.07 -74.53 47.99
CA TRP A 316 9.48 -75.89 47.61
C TRP A 316 10.37 -76.48 48.72
N GLU A 317 9.92 -76.48 49.97
CA GLU A 317 10.58 -77.33 50.97
C GLU A 317 10.30 -78.80 50.66
N TYR A 318 11.28 -79.44 50.01
CA TYR A 318 11.46 -80.89 50.00
C TYR A 318 11.47 -81.40 51.45
N ARG A 319 10.57 -82.34 51.78
CA ARG A 319 10.83 -83.28 52.88
C ARG A 319 10.13 -84.62 52.64
N HIS A 320 10.97 -85.53 52.11
CA HIS A 320 11.10 -86.99 52.26
C HIS A 320 9.86 -87.87 52.42
#